data_AF-A0A1H5N2I6-F1
#
_entry.id   AF-A0A1H5N2I6-F1
#
_cell.length_a   1.000
_cell.length_b   1.000
_cell.length_c   1.000
_cell.angle_alpha   90.00
_cell.angle_beta   90.00
_cell.angle_gamma   90.00
#
_symmetry.space_group_name_H-M   'P 1'
#
loop_
_entity.id
_entity.type
_entity.pdbx_description
1 polymer ?
#
loop_
_entity_poly.entity_id
_entity_poly.type
_entity_poly.pdbx_seq_one_letter_code
_entity_poly.pdbx_strand_id
1 'polypeptide(L)'
;MLVTFKKSGRSVDWTQSSYSLLEFAEEQGLSPAFSCRAGICSTCKTRLISGEVDYFEEPLDEPEAGEALLCCSKPLTDVVLDL
;
A
#
# COMPACT_ATOMS: atom_id res chain seq x y z
N MET A 1 11.87 8.30 -1.96
CA MET A 1 10.62 8.32 -1.18
C MET A 1 10.60 7.02 -0.43
N LEU A 2 10.46 7.09 0.89
CA LEU A 2 10.60 5.97 1.79
C LEU A 2 9.24 5.32 2.06
N VAL A 3 9.19 4.00 1.96
CA VAL A 3 8.03 3.20 2.37
C VAL A 3 8.44 2.40 3.60
N THR A 4 7.77 2.67 4.72
CA THR A 4 7.99 1.97 5.98
C THR A 4 6.84 1.01 6.26
N PHE A 5 7.17 -0.26 6.42
CA PHE A 5 6.28 -1.30 6.91
C PHE A 5 6.52 -1.46 8.42
N LYS A 6 5.66 -0.85 9.24
CA LYS A 6 5.89 -0.67 10.68
C LYS A 6 5.95 -1.97 11.49
N LYS A 7 5.05 -2.94 11.24
CA LYS A 7 5.03 -4.21 11.99
C LYS A 7 6.18 -5.12 11.59
N SER A 8 6.58 -5.09 10.32
CA SER A 8 7.74 -5.85 9.85
C SER A 8 9.08 -5.18 10.17
N GLY A 9 9.08 -3.90 10.56
CA GLY A 9 10.29 -3.14 10.86
C GLY A 9 11.12 -2.77 9.63
N ARG A 10 10.54 -2.86 8.42
CA ARG A 10 11.24 -2.61 7.16
C ARG A 10 11.01 -1.18 6.69
N SER A 11 12.06 -0.52 6.23
CA SER A 11 11.98 0.77 5.54
C SER A 11 12.85 0.70 4.30
N VAL A 12 12.23 0.88 3.14
CA VAL A 12 12.88 0.68 1.85
C VAL A 12 12.49 1.82 0.93
N ASP A 13 13.44 2.31 0.15
CA ASP A 13 13.15 3.31 -0.88
C ASP A 13 12.21 2.73 -1.93
N TRP A 14 11.11 3.44 -2.18
CA TRP A 14 10.20 3.14 -3.26
C TRP A 14 10.90 3.20 -4.61
N THR A 15 10.89 2.09 -5.32
CA THR A 15 11.37 1.99 -6.70
C THR A 15 10.18 1.99 -7.64
N GLN A 16 10.20 2.84 -8.67
CA GLN A 16 9.12 2.92 -9.67
C GLN A 16 8.95 1.65 -10.52
N SER A 17 9.77 0.62 -10.32
CA SER A 17 9.61 -0.71 -10.90
C SER A 17 8.38 -1.43 -10.38
N SER A 18 7.97 -1.16 -9.14
CA SER A 18 6.84 -1.82 -8.49
C SER A 18 5.55 -1.13 -8.90
N TYR A 19 4.57 -1.90 -9.35
CA TYR A 19 3.33 -1.38 -9.89
C TYR A 19 2.41 -0.84 -8.79
N SER A 20 2.45 -1.41 -7.59
CA SER A 20 1.60 -1.02 -6.46
C SER A 20 2.30 -1.21 -5.11
N LEU A 21 1.78 -0.56 -4.06
CA LEU A 21 2.25 -0.79 -2.69
C LEU A 21 2.11 -2.25 -2.23
N LEU A 22 1.13 -2.98 -2.78
CA LEU A 22 0.98 -4.42 -2.53
C LEU A 22 2.17 -5.19 -3.11
N GLU A 23 2.48 -5.00 -4.39
CA GLU A 23 3.58 -5.69 -5.05
C GLU A 23 4.92 -5.35 -4.39
N PHE A 24 5.14 -4.08 -4.06
CA PHE A 24 6.35 -3.67 -3.35
C PHE A 24 6.47 -4.34 -1.98
N ALA A 25 5.37 -4.52 -1.24
CA ALA A 25 5.38 -5.29 0.00
C ALA A 25 5.74 -6.77 -0.24
N GLU A 26 5.20 -7.39 -1.29
CA GLU A 26 5.51 -8.76 -1.70
C GLU A 26 6.99 -8.93 -2.11
N GLU A 27 7.58 -7.96 -2.83
CA GLU A 27 9.00 -7.92 -3.18
C GLU A 27 9.90 -7.81 -1.94
N GLN A 28 9.41 -7.13 -0.89
CA GLN A 28 10.05 -7.14 0.42
C GLN A 28 9.75 -8.43 1.21
N GLY A 29 9.14 -9.45 0.62
CA GLY A 29 8.85 -10.72 1.29
C GLY A 29 7.79 -10.63 2.38
N LEU A 30 6.92 -9.61 2.33
CA LEU A 30 5.72 -9.53 3.15
C LEU A 30 4.57 -10.26 2.48
N SER A 31 3.53 -10.57 3.25
CA SER A 31 2.33 -11.23 2.73
C SER A 31 1.06 -10.52 3.21
N PRO A 32 0.79 -9.29 2.73
CA PRO A 32 -0.48 -8.61 3.03
C PRO A 32 -1.65 -9.46 2.53
N ALA A 33 -2.79 -9.41 3.21
CA ALA A 33 -4.00 -10.04 2.70
C ALA A 33 -4.39 -9.39 1.36
N PHE A 34 -4.75 -10.17 0.34
CA PHE A 34 -5.28 -9.63 -0.92
C PHE A 34 -6.20 -10.65 -1.59
N SER A 35 -7.01 -10.20 -2.56
CA SER A 35 -7.82 -11.08 -3.39
C SER A 35 -7.92 -10.57 -4.84
N CYS A 36 -8.64 -9.47 -5.09
CA CYS A 36 -8.96 -9.05 -6.47
C CYS A 36 -7.84 -8.30 -7.22
N ARG A 37 -6.89 -7.67 -6.50
CA ARG A 37 -5.85 -6.79 -7.04
C ARG A 37 -6.34 -5.59 -7.90
N ALA A 38 -7.62 -5.22 -7.79
CA ALA A 38 -8.26 -4.21 -8.64
C ALA A 38 -9.08 -3.18 -7.84
N GLY A 39 -8.79 -2.99 -6.53
CA GLY A 39 -9.50 -2.00 -5.71
C GLY A 39 -10.97 -2.30 -5.41
N ILE A 40 -11.44 -3.55 -5.61
CA ILE A 40 -12.86 -3.93 -5.49
C ILE A 40 -13.18 -4.60 -4.14
N CYS A 41 -12.39 -5.60 -3.73
CA CYS A 41 -12.74 -6.47 -2.60
C CYS A 41 -12.35 -5.94 -1.22
N SER A 42 -11.56 -4.86 -1.17
CA SER A 42 -10.99 -4.27 0.06
C SER A 42 -10.17 -5.21 0.95
N THR A 43 -9.81 -6.42 0.49
CA THR A 43 -8.98 -7.37 1.26
C THR A 43 -7.55 -6.85 1.50
N CYS A 44 -7.01 -6.07 0.57
CA CYS A 44 -5.69 -5.44 0.69
C CYS A 44 -5.67 -4.14 1.48
N LYS A 45 -6.74 -3.86 2.23
CA LYS A 45 -6.82 -2.65 3.03
C LYS A 45 -5.84 -2.74 4.19
N THR A 46 -5.07 -1.68 4.39
CA THR A 46 -4.20 -1.53 5.55
C THR A 46 -4.30 -0.13 6.12
N ARG A 47 -3.91 0.02 7.38
CA ARG A 47 -3.85 1.34 8.01
C ARG A 47 -2.65 2.12 7.48
N LEU A 48 -2.91 3.31 6.95
CA LEU A 48 -1.92 4.32 6.61
C LEU A 48 -1.66 5.18 7.84
N ILE A 49 -0.51 4.99 8.47
CA ILE A 49 -0.13 5.66 9.72
C ILE A 49 0.31 7.10 9.44
N SER A 50 1.01 7.32 8.33
CA SER A 50 1.43 8.65 7.87
C SER A 50 1.73 8.65 6.38
N GLY A 51 1.68 9.83 5.78
CA GLY A 51 1.95 10.06 4.37
C GLY A 51 0.69 10.04 3.52
N GLU A 52 0.87 10.16 2.21
CA GLU A 52 -0.19 10.19 1.22
C GLU A 52 0.07 9.15 0.14
N VAL A 53 -1.01 8.59 -0.41
CA VAL A 53 -0.99 7.64 -1.52
C VAL A 53 -1.87 8.16 -2.65
N ASP A 54 -1.51 7.83 -3.88
CA ASP A 54 -2.32 8.06 -5.08
C ASP A 54 -2.88 6.74 -5.58
N TYR A 55 -4.06 6.80 -6.19
CA TYR A 55 -4.74 5.65 -6.78
C TYR A 55 -4.66 5.73 -8.30
N PHE A 56 -3.93 4.80 -8.91
CA PHE A 56 -3.85 4.74 -10.38
C PHE A 56 -5.07 4.03 -11.00
N GLU A 57 -5.83 3.30 -10.19
CA GLU A 57 -7.15 2.77 -10.49
C GLU A 57 -8.09 3.23 -9.37
N GLU A 58 -9.22 3.85 -9.75
CA GLU A 58 -10.22 4.28 -8.78
C GLU A 58 -10.78 3.07 -8.00
N PRO A 59 -10.66 3.05 -6.67
CA PRO A 59 -11.31 2.05 -5.83
C PRO A 59 -12.82 2.02 -6.06
N LEU A 60 -13.43 0.84 -5.94
CA LEU A 60 -14.90 0.74 -5.97
C LEU A 60 -15.53 1.51 -4.80
N ASP A 61 -14.92 1.36 -3.63
CA ASP A 61 -15.24 2.10 -2.41
C ASP A 61 -13.96 2.76 -1.91
N GLU A 62 -14.02 4.07 -1.65
CA GLU A 62 -12.90 4.78 -1.04
C GLU A 62 -12.63 4.22 0.37
N PRO A 63 -11.36 3.93 0.72
CA PRO A 63 -11.02 3.51 2.06
C PRO A 63 -11.27 4.64 3.07
N GLU A 64 -11.55 4.27 4.32
CA GLU A 64 -11.76 5.24 5.38
C GLU A 64 -10.50 6.08 5.63
N ALA A 65 -10.66 7.25 6.25
CA ALA A 65 -9.55 8.11 6.61
C ALA A 65 -8.52 7.35 7.47
N GLY A 66 -7.26 7.35 7.04
CA GLY A 66 -6.18 6.59 7.69
C GLY A 66 -6.08 5.13 7.25
N GLU A 67 -6.80 4.73 6.21
CA GLU A 67 -6.66 3.44 5.53
C GLU A 67 -6.27 3.64 4.06
N ALA A 68 -5.67 2.61 3.46
CA ALA A 68 -5.32 2.59 2.05
C ALA A 68 -5.49 1.19 1.45
N LEU A 69 -5.88 1.12 0.18
CA LEU A 69 -5.90 -0.13 -0.59
C LEU A 69 -4.56 -0.32 -1.29
N LEU A 70 -3.76 -1.28 -0.86
CA LEU A 70 -2.39 -1.45 -1.36
C LEU A 70 -2.31 -1.85 -2.84
N CYS A 71 -3.31 -2.57 -3.35
CA CYS A 71 -3.23 -3.19 -4.68
C CYS A 71 -3.37 -2.21 -5.85
N CYS A 72 -3.99 -1.05 -5.61
CA CYS A 72 -4.27 -0.03 -6.63
C CYS A 72 -3.66 1.33 -6.27
N SER A 73 -2.75 1.38 -5.29
CA SER A 73 -2.14 2.63 -4.83
C SER A 73 -0.61 2.65 -4.96
N LYS A 74 -0.09 3.87 -5.07
CA LYS A 74 1.33 4.21 -5.04
C LYS A 74 1.58 5.31 -3.99
N PRO A 75 2.76 5.36 -3.37
CA PRO A 75 3.07 6.45 -2.45
C PRO A 75 3.23 7.77 -3.22
N LEU A 76 2.70 8.87 -2.66
CA LEU A 76 2.94 10.26 -3.11
C LEU A 76 4.03 10.94 -2.29
N THR A 77 4.10 10.58 -1.00
CA THR A 77 5.10 11.05 -0.04
C THR A 77 5.74 9.85 0.63
N ASP A 78 6.67 10.09 1.56
CA ASP A 78 7.09 9.03 2.47
C ASP A 78 5.86 8.49 3.23
N VAL A 79 5.66 7.18 3.21
CA VAL A 79 4.48 6.52 3.79
C VAL A 79 4.88 5.53 4.87
N VAL A 80 4.04 5.43 5.90
CA VAL A 80 4.17 4.42 6.95
C VAL A 80 2.89 3.58 6.95
N LEU A 81 3.03 2.30 6.65
CA LEU A 81 1.96 1.31 6.59
C LEU A 81 2.02 0.40 7.82
N ASP A 82 0.85 0.00 8.34
CA ASP A 82 0.76 -0.91 9.51
C ASP A 82 0.97 -2.40 9.14
N LEU A 83 2.07 -2.68 8.43
CA LEU A 83 2.46 -3.98 7.87
C LEU A 83 3.85 -4.44 8.33
#